data_AF-A0A7C3G772-F1
#
_entry.id   AF-A0A7C3G772-F1
#
_cell.length_a   1.000
_cell.length_b   1.000
_cell.length_c   1.000
_cell.angle_alpha   90.00
_cell.angle_beta   90.00
_cell.angle_gamma   90.00
#
_symmetry.space_group_name_H-M   'P 1'
#
loop_
_entity.id
_entity.type
_entity.pdbx_description
1 polymer ?
#
loop_
_entity_poly.entity_id
_entity_poly.type
_entity_poly.pdbx_seq_one_letter_code
_entity_poly.pdbx_strand_id
1 'polypeptide(L)'
;MDRRASLAVLFGKKEKQSTFKQKSASTAAVVTNTFNPYTGTWGMEQAAHLLRRTTFGPTYAQIKQAATDGLDATISLLFQNQPLPDPPIYYDFENDPNAALGETWVDAIFLPNIQGLRGARRRSLFGWTFKQIRESGVNITEKMTLFWHNHFVVASTNVPNRQYRYITFLRENALGNFKDLAKGITVDSAMLQYLNGTQNSKNAPNENYSRELLELFTIGKGELVGPGDYTNYTEDDVVELARALTGWYITVFKVKGYGILIYFRENRQVAIYAL
;
A
#
# COMPACT_ATOMS: atom_id res chain seq x y z
N MET A 1 18.12 -19.41 -8.42
CA MET A 1 17.67 -19.80 -9.78
C MET A 1 16.96 -18.60 -10.38
N ASP A 2 17.65 -17.85 -11.23
CA ASP A 2 17.21 -16.54 -11.72
C ASP A 2 16.14 -16.71 -12.81
N ARG A 3 14.92 -16.24 -12.53
CA ARG A 3 13.74 -16.40 -13.39
C ARG A 3 13.77 -15.49 -14.63
N ARG A 4 14.80 -14.64 -14.80
CA ARG A 4 14.95 -13.77 -15.99
C ARG A 4 15.69 -14.41 -17.16
N ALA A 5 16.44 -15.50 -16.95
CA ALA A 5 17.26 -16.10 -18.00
C ALA A 5 16.53 -17.07 -18.94
N SER A 6 15.29 -17.47 -18.63
CA SER A 6 14.62 -18.61 -19.31
C SER A 6 13.77 -18.24 -20.54
N LEU A 7 13.53 -16.95 -20.83
CA LEU A 7 12.60 -16.52 -21.88
C LEU A 7 13.26 -16.22 -23.24
N ALA A 8 14.58 -16.08 -23.31
CA ALA A 8 15.30 -15.74 -24.54
C ALA A 8 15.63 -16.96 -25.44
N VAL A 9 15.53 -18.18 -24.91
CA VAL A 9 15.92 -19.42 -25.63
C VAL A 9 14.75 -20.04 -26.39
N LEU A 10 13.50 -19.67 -26.11
CA LEU A 10 12.31 -20.34 -26.68
C LEU A 10 11.85 -19.82 -28.05
N PHE A 11 12.33 -18.64 -28.50
CA PHE A 11 11.89 -18.06 -29.77
C PHE A 11 13.09 -17.61 -30.60
N GLY A 12 13.66 -18.54 -31.35
CA GLY A 12 14.64 -18.25 -32.41
C GLY A 12 14.04 -17.31 -33.46
N LYS A 13 14.32 -16.02 -33.35
CA LYS A 13 13.99 -15.01 -34.37
C LYS A 13 15.23 -14.64 -35.15
N LYS A 14 15.21 -14.98 -36.44
CA LYS A 14 16.16 -14.48 -37.46
C LYS A 14 16.03 -12.95 -37.55
N GLU A 15 17.17 -12.26 -37.50
CA GLU A 15 17.26 -10.82 -37.71
C GLU A 15 16.84 -10.45 -39.14
N LYS A 16 15.80 -9.63 -39.28
CA LYS A 16 15.53 -8.87 -40.51
C LYS A 16 16.09 -7.47 -40.29
N GLN A 17 17.09 -7.09 -41.10
CA GLN A 17 17.58 -5.72 -41.15
C GLN A 17 16.46 -4.78 -41.62
N SER A 18 16.07 -3.86 -40.75
CA SER A 18 15.08 -2.83 -40.99
C SER A 18 15.81 -1.48 -41.06
N THR A 19 15.81 -0.85 -42.23
CA THR A 19 16.32 0.51 -42.42
C THR A 19 15.33 1.53 -41.84
N PHE A 20 15.48 1.85 -40.55
CA PHE A 20 14.81 3.01 -39.96
C PHE A 20 15.62 4.28 -40.22
N LYS A 21 14.99 5.26 -40.88
CA LYS A 21 15.51 6.64 -40.96
C LYS A 21 15.71 7.18 -39.54
N GLN A 22 16.94 7.57 -39.20
CA GLN A 22 17.24 8.29 -37.95
C GLN A 22 16.45 9.61 -37.94
N LYS A 23 15.38 9.67 -37.14
CA LYS A 23 14.89 10.96 -36.64
C LYS A 23 15.99 11.53 -35.76
N SER A 24 16.33 12.81 -35.96
CA SER A 24 17.23 13.54 -35.08
C SER A 24 16.81 13.30 -33.63
N ALA A 25 17.71 12.73 -32.83
CA ALA A 25 17.47 12.54 -31.42
C ALA A 25 17.17 13.91 -30.81
N SER A 26 15.94 14.10 -30.35
CA SER A 26 15.65 15.10 -29.34
C SER A 26 16.63 14.82 -28.20
N THR A 27 17.55 15.74 -27.95
CA THR A 27 18.40 15.71 -26.75
C THR A 27 17.44 15.77 -25.57
N ALA A 28 17.07 14.60 -25.05
CA ALA A 28 16.33 14.50 -23.82
C ALA A 28 17.10 15.31 -22.78
N ALA A 29 16.44 16.33 -22.20
CA ALA A 29 17.04 17.15 -21.18
C ALA A 29 17.64 16.23 -20.11
N VAL A 30 18.92 16.44 -19.78
CA VAL A 30 19.58 15.72 -18.70
C VAL A 30 18.76 15.99 -17.44
N VAL A 31 18.07 14.96 -16.94
CA VAL A 31 17.33 15.06 -15.68
C VAL A 31 18.37 15.08 -14.57
N THR A 32 18.77 16.28 -14.15
CA THR A 32 19.59 16.46 -12.97
C THR A 32 18.68 16.27 -11.76
N ASN A 33 18.86 15.16 -11.02
CA ASN A 33 18.17 14.90 -9.76
C ASN A 33 18.70 15.84 -8.65
N THR A 34 18.44 17.13 -8.79
CA THR A 34 18.70 18.12 -7.75
C THR A 34 17.44 18.37 -6.95
N PHE A 35 17.57 18.59 -5.64
CA PHE A 35 16.47 19.02 -4.78
C PHE A 35 16.16 20.52 -4.86
N ASN A 36 16.75 21.23 -5.83
CA ASN A 36 16.51 22.65 -6.01
C ASN A 36 15.07 22.89 -6.49
N PRO A 37 14.40 23.98 -6.04
CA PRO A 37 13.10 24.37 -6.56
C PRO A 37 13.11 24.51 -8.08
N TYR A 38 12.02 24.09 -8.72
CA TYR A 38 11.87 24.21 -10.17
C TYR A 38 11.70 25.69 -10.57
N THR A 39 12.56 26.18 -11.47
CA THR A 39 12.53 27.57 -11.97
C THR A 39 12.22 27.68 -13.47
N GLY A 40 11.78 26.57 -14.10
CA GLY A 40 11.45 26.55 -15.51
C GLY A 40 10.09 27.18 -15.81
N THR A 41 9.70 27.17 -17.09
CA THR A 41 8.37 27.65 -17.49
C THR A 41 7.27 26.77 -16.90
N TRP A 42 6.13 27.38 -16.59
CA TRP A 42 4.92 26.68 -16.17
C TRP A 42 3.82 26.88 -17.22
N GLY A 43 3.30 25.79 -17.74
CA GLY A 43 2.23 25.79 -18.73
C GLY A 43 1.51 24.45 -18.78
N MET A 44 0.65 24.29 -19.79
CA MET A 44 -0.19 23.10 -19.95
C MET A 44 0.58 21.78 -19.94
N GLU A 45 1.77 21.75 -20.54
CA GLU A 45 2.60 20.54 -20.61
C GLU A 45 3.14 20.13 -19.23
N GLN A 46 3.67 21.09 -18.48
CA GLN A 46 4.21 20.85 -17.13
C GLN A 46 3.08 20.49 -16.14
N ALA A 47 1.95 21.19 -16.20
CA ALA A 47 0.77 20.87 -15.41
C ALA A 47 0.25 19.45 -15.73
N ALA A 48 0.14 19.11 -17.02
CA ALA A 48 -0.29 17.77 -17.43
C ALA A 48 0.70 16.68 -16.97
N HIS A 49 2.00 16.93 -17.07
CA HIS A 49 3.02 16.00 -16.60
C HIS A 49 2.92 15.78 -15.09
N LEU A 50 2.88 16.86 -14.30
CA LEU A 50 2.76 16.79 -12.84
C LEU A 50 1.52 15.99 -12.45
N LEU A 51 0.33 16.39 -12.92
CA LEU A 51 -0.93 15.74 -12.54
C LEU A 51 -0.99 14.26 -12.95
N ARG A 52 -0.45 13.86 -14.11
CA ARG A 52 -0.41 12.44 -14.50
C ARG A 52 0.49 11.59 -13.58
N ARG A 53 1.49 12.20 -12.95
CA ARG A 53 2.40 11.54 -12.01
C ARG A 53 1.84 11.51 -10.60
N THR A 54 1.09 12.54 -10.20
CA THR A 54 0.60 12.73 -8.83
C THR A 54 -0.87 12.37 -8.63
N THR A 55 -1.67 12.16 -9.68
CA THR A 55 -3.10 11.79 -9.56
C THR A 55 -3.48 10.64 -10.50
N PHE A 56 -4.75 10.22 -10.45
CA PHE A 56 -5.32 9.24 -11.37
C PHE A 56 -6.27 9.88 -12.37
N GLY A 57 -5.91 9.82 -13.66
CA GLY A 57 -6.78 10.27 -14.75
C GLY A 57 -7.18 11.75 -14.70
N PRO A 58 -6.23 12.70 -14.59
CA PRO A 58 -6.57 14.12 -14.57
C PRO A 58 -7.29 14.53 -15.85
N THR A 59 -8.40 15.26 -15.69
CA THR A 59 -9.21 15.77 -16.80
C THR A 59 -8.52 16.95 -17.48
N TYR A 60 -8.89 17.22 -18.73
CA TYR A 60 -8.41 18.41 -19.45
C TYR A 60 -8.71 19.71 -18.69
N ALA A 61 -9.89 19.81 -18.06
CA ALA A 61 -10.27 20.97 -17.26
C ALA A 61 -9.34 21.17 -16.06
N GLN A 62 -9.02 20.09 -15.32
CA GLN A 62 -8.08 20.16 -14.18
C GLN A 62 -6.67 20.56 -14.63
N ILE A 63 -6.20 20.03 -15.76
CA ILE A 63 -4.89 20.40 -16.32
C ILE A 63 -4.86 21.89 -16.70
N LYS A 64 -5.91 22.39 -17.36
CA LYS A 64 -6.02 23.81 -17.71
C LYS A 64 -6.07 24.70 -16.49
N GLN A 65 -6.79 24.29 -15.45
CA GLN A 65 -6.86 25.03 -14.20
C GLN A 65 -5.49 25.08 -13.52
N ALA A 66 -4.81 23.95 -13.34
CA ALA A 66 -3.47 23.90 -12.77
C ALA A 66 -2.43 24.74 -13.55
N ALA A 67 -2.51 24.75 -14.88
CA ALA A 67 -1.67 25.62 -15.70
C ALA A 67 -1.94 27.12 -15.45
N THR A 68 -3.19 27.47 -15.16
CA THR A 68 -3.62 28.86 -14.87
C THR A 68 -3.26 29.27 -13.44
N ASP A 69 -3.44 28.38 -12.47
CA ASP A 69 -3.20 28.64 -11.04
C ASP A 69 -1.71 28.79 -10.72
N GLY A 70 -0.85 28.20 -11.55
CA GLY A 70 0.60 28.19 -11.30
C GLY A 70 1.06 26.95 -10.53
N LEU A 71 2.39 26.76 -10.50
CA LEU A 71 3.01 25.60 -9.86
C LEU A 71 2.72 25.55 -8.35
N ASP A 72 2.96 26.63 -7.62
CA ASP A 72 2.87 26.64 -6.16
C ASP A 72 1.44 26.38 -5.66
N ALA A 73 0.44 26.97 -6.32
CA ALA A 73 -0.97 26.72 -6.03
C ALA A 73 -1.36 25.26 -6.35
N THR A 74 -0.87 24.72 -7.46
CA THR A 74 -1.10 23.31 -7.84
C THR A 74 -0.47 22.34 -6.84
N ILE A 75 0.75 22.62 -6.37
CA ILE A 75 1.42 21.83 -5.35
C ILE A 75 0.66 21.92 -4.03
N SER A 76 0.26 23.12 -3.61
CA SER A 76 -0.52 23.32 -2.38
C SER A 76 -1.83 22.53 -2.42
N LEU A 77 -2.52 22.51 -3.57
CA LEU A 77 -3.74 21.72 -3.77
C LEU A 77 -3.48 20.21 -3.70
N LEU A 78 -2.41 19.72 -4.36
CA LEU A 78 -2.05 18.30 -4.36
C LEU A 78 -1.81 17.73 -2.97
N PHE A 79 -1.25 18.53 -2.06
CA PHE A 79 -0.90 18.14 -0.70
C PHE A 79 -1.92 18.62 0.35
N GLN A 80 -3.06 19.16 -0.08
CA GLN A 80 -4.12 19.55 0.84
C GLN A 80 -4.63 18.31 1.59
N ASN A 81 -4.73 18.42 2.92
CA ASN A 81 -5.29 17.34 3.74
C ASN A 81 -6.77 17.10 3.38
N GLN A 82 -7.14 15.83 3.22
CA GLN A 82 -8.51 15.41 2.96
C GLN A 82 -8.99 14.51 4.11
N PRO A 83 -10.26 14.61 4.52
CA PRO A 83 -10.81 13.66 5.48
C PRO A 83 -10.80 12.24 4.90
N LEU A 84 -10.74 11.24 5.76
CA LEU A 84 -10.92 9.86 5.33
C LEU A 84 -12.32 9.70 4.71
N PRO A 85 -12.43 8.96 3.60
CA PRO A 85 -13.72 8.71 2.97
C PRO A 85 -14.60 7.83 3.85
N ASP A 86 -15.92 8.04 3.76
CA ASP A 86 -16.93 7.17 4.39
C ASP A 86 -16.68 5.70 4.04
N PRO A 87 -16.93 4.75 4.96
CA PRO A 87 -16.64 3.34 4.73
C PRO A 87 -17.51 2.73 3.61
N PRO A 88 -17.06 1.62 2.98
CA PRO A 88 -17.85 0.90 2.00
C PRO A 88 -19.17 0.39 2.60
N ILE A 89 -20.23 0.44 1.79
CA ILE A 89 -21.55 -0.07 2.12
C ILE A 89 -21.90 -1.32 1.30
N TYR A 90 -22.85 -2.12 1.78
CA TYR A 90 -23.49 -3.13 0.94
C TYR A 90 -24.40 -2.50 -0.11
N TYR A 91 -24.29 -2.96 -1.35
CA TYR A 91 -25.16 -2.55 -2.45
C TYR A 91 -25.82 -3.73 -3.18
N ASP A 92 -25.42 -4.97 -2.89
CA ASP A 92 -25.86 -6.18 -3.61
C ASP A 92 -26.01 -7.42 -2.71
N PHE A 93 -26.15 -7.26 -1.39
CA PHE A 93 -26.21 -8.38 -0.46
C PHE A 93 -27.07 -8.09 0.77
N GLU A 94 -28.01 -8.99 1.06
CA GLU A 94 -28.98 -8.86 2.16
C GLU A 94 -28.83 -9.96 3.23
N ASN A 95 -28.05 -11.01 2.94
CA ASN A 95 -27.95 -12.20 3.80
C ASN A 95 -26.89 -12.07 4.91
N ASP A 96 -26.41 -10.85 5.22
CA ASP A 96 -25.52 -10.61 6.36
C ASP A 96 -26.37 -10.23 7.59
N PRO A 97 -26.40 -11.06 8.64
CA PRO A 97 -27.17 -10.74 9.84
C PRO A 97 -26.58 -9.58 10.66
N ASN A 98 -25.39 -9.07 10.31
CA ASN A 98 -24.70 -8.02 11.06
C ASN A 98 -24.60 -6.68 10.32
N ALA A 99 -25.08 -6.59 9.07
CA ALA A 99 -25.13 -5.34 8.30
C ALA A 99 -26.15 -5.48 7.16
N ALA A 100 -27.11 -4.58 7.11
CA ALA A 100 -28.15 -4.57 6.08
C ALA A 100 -27.66 -3.97 4.75
N LEU A 101 -28.48 -4.12 3.70
CA LEU A 101 -28.28 -3.42 2.44
C LEU A 101 -28.25 -1.90 2.69
N GLY A 102 -27.27 -1.20 2.12
CA GLY A 102 -27.04 0.23 2.34
C GLY A 102 -26.20 0.56 3.57
N GLU A 103 -25.94 -0.41 4.46
CA GLU A 103 -25.12 -0.21 5.65
C GLU A 103 -23.65 -0.62 5.42
N THR A 104 -22.76 -0.09 6.25
CA THR A 104 -21.37 -0.53 6.27
C THR A 104 -21.17 -1.81 7.06
N TRP A 105 -20.29 -2.67 6.57
CA TRP A 105 -19.94 -3.96 7.20
C TRP A 105 -18.57 -3.97 7.84
N VAL A 106 -17.82 -2.86 7.80
CA VAL A 106 -16.39 -2.82 8.14
C VAL A 106 -16.10 -3.17 9.60
N ASP A 107 -17.03 -2.88 10.50
CA ASP A 107 -17.00 -3.26 11.92
C ASP A 107 -18.01 -4.37 12.27
N ALA A 108 -18.69 -4.92 11.26
CA ALA A 108 -19.57 -6.07 11.42
C ALA A 108 -18.77 -7.38 11.44
N ILE A 109 -19.18 -8.34 12.28
CA ILE A 109 -18.53 -9.67 12.36
C ILE A 109 -18.47 -10.28 10.96
N PHE A 110 -17.29 -10.74 10.57
CA PHE A 110 -17.17 -11.58 9.38
C PHE A 110 -17.49 -13.03 9.73
N LEU A 111 -18.61 -13.54 9.21
CA LEU A 111 -19.06 -14.92 9.40
C LEU A 111 -18.75 -15.75 8.15
N PRO A 112 -17.57 -16.43 8.08
CA PRO A 112 -17.09 -17.05 6.84
C PRO A 112 -17.98 -18.19 6.30
N ASN A 113 -18.86 -18.74 7.14
CA ASN A 113 -19.76 -19.83 6.79
C ASN A 113 -21.03 -19.36 6.06
N ILE A 114 -21.30 -18.05 6.01
CA ILE A 114 -22.41 -17.50 5.22
C ILE A 114 -22.02 -17.51 3.75
N GLN A 115 -22.79 -18.26 2.95
CA GLN A 115 -22.57 -18.38 1.52
C GLN A 115 -22.60 -16.99 0.85
N GLY A 116 -21.59 -16.70 0.02
CA GLY A 116 -21.51 -15.45 -0.73
C GLY A 116 -21.02 -14.21 0.05
N LEU A 117 -21.03 -14.25 1.40
CA LEU A 117 -20.70 -13.08 2.25
C LEU A 117 -19.33 -12.46 1.91
N ARG A 118 -18.31 -13.32 1.81
CA ARG A 118 -16.94 -12.88 1.47
C ARG A 118 -16.89 -12.20 0.10
N GLY A 119 -17.60 -12.76 -0.87
CA GLY A 119 -17.68 -12.23 -2.23
C GLY A 119 -18.33 -10.86 -2.24
N ALA A 120 -19.46 -10.71 -1.54
CA ALA A 120 -20.17 -9.44 -1.40
C ALA A 120 -19.30 -8.34 -0.76
N ARG A 121 -18.69 -8.62 0.41
CA ARG A 121 -17.78 -7.65 1.05
C ARG A 121 -16.59 -7.29 0.17
N ARG A 122 -16.00 -8.25 -0.56
CA ARG A 122 -14.93 -7.97 -1.53
C ARG A 122 -15.42 -7.05 -2.64
N ARG A 123 -16.55 -7.35 -3.28
CA ARG A 123 -17.10 -6.52 -4.36
C ARG A 123 -17.40 -5.09 -3.88
N SER A 124 -18.02 -4.96 -2.70
CA SER A 124 -18.22 -3.70 -2.00
C SER A 124 -16.92 -2.93 -1.78
N LEU A 125 -15.87 -3.57 -1.21
CA LEU A 125 -14.57 -2.94 -0.98
C LEU A 125 -13.86 -2.52 -2.28
N PHE A 126 -13.90 -3.37 -3.31
CA PHE A 126 -13.31 -3.07 -4.62
C PHE A 126 -14.01 -1.89 -5.29
N GLY A 127 -15.34 -1.92 -5.39
CA GLY A 127 -16.13 -0.84 -5.97
C GLY A 127 -15.90 0.49 -5.24
N TRP A 128 -15.89 0.45 -3.91
CA TRP A 128 -15.55 1.60 -3.07
C TRP A 128 -14.14 2.12 -3.33
N THR A 129 -13.12 1.25 -3.41
CA THR A 129 -11.73 1.67 -3.66
C THR A 129 -11.60 2.41 -5.00
N PHE A 130 -12.22 1.89 -6.07
CA PHE A 130 -12.22 2.57 -7.36
C PHE A 130 -13.02 3.86 -7.37
N LYS A 131 -14.12 3.94 -6.60
CA LYS A 131 -14.85 5.19 -6.37
C LYS A 131 -13.93 6.24 -5.74
N GLN A 132 -13.19 5.90 -4.68
CA GLN A 132 -12.24 6.83 -4.05
C GLN A 132 -11.14 7.29 -5.01
N ILE A 133 -10.55 6.37 -5.76
CA ILE A 133 -9.54 6.71 -6.79
C ILE A 133 -10.11 7.70 -7.82
N ARG A 134 -11.33 7.44 -8.32
CA ARG A 134 -11.99 8.28 -9.32
C ARG A 134 -12.38 9.66 -8.78
N GLU A 135 -12.77 9.74 -7.51
CA GLU A 135 -13.31 10.95 -6.89
C GLU A 135 -12.24 11.78 -6.13
N SER A 136 -10.99 11.28 -6.06
CA SER A 136 -9.87 11.93 -5.35
C SER A 136 -9.49 13.34 -5.83
N GLY A 137 -9.88 13.71 -7.06
CA GLY A 137 -9.61 15.03 -7.63
C GLY A 137 -8.11 15.30 -7.84
N VAL A 138 -7.70 16.57 -7.69
CA VAL A 138 -6.29 16.97 -7.77
C VAL A 138 -5.67 16.81 -6.38
N ASN A 139 -5.44 15.56 -5.96
CA ASN A 139 -4.84 15.22 -4.68
C ASN A 139 -3.93 13.99 -4.81
N ILE A 140 -2.82 13.99 -4.09
CA ILE A 140 -1.81 12.93 -4.19
C ILE A 140 -2.10 11.70 -3.31
N THR A 141 -3.04 11.80 -2.37
CA THR A 141 -3.29 10.78 -1.34
C THR A 141 -3.50 9.40 -1.94
N GLU A 142 -4.41 9.21 -2.90
CA GLU A 142 -4.65 7.88 -3.49
C GLU A 142 -3.43 7.32 -4.23
N LYS A 143 -2.60 8.19 -4.85
CA LYS A 143 -1.36 7.77 -5.50
C LYS A 143 -0.37 7.23 -4.47
N MET A 144 -0.24 7.92 -3.34
CA MET A 144 0.61 7.50 -2.23
C MET A 144 0.05 6.26 -1.53
N THR A 145 -1.27 6.13 -1.37
CA THR A 145 -1.91 4.91 -0.85
C THR A 145 -1.55 3.70 -1.72
N LEU A 146 -1.63 3.81 -3.06
CA LEU A 146 -1.23 2.73 -3.95
C LEU A 146 0.28 2.45 -3.89
N PHE A 147 1.09 3.50 -3.82
CA PHE A 147 2.55 3.36 -3.67
C PHE A 147 2.89 2.58 -2.40
N TRP A 148 2.33 2.96 -1.25
CA TRP A 148 2.58 2.28 0.02
C TRP A 148 1.99 0.88 0.06
N HIS A 149 0.85 0.64 -0.57
CA HIS A 149 0.29 -0.71 -0.70
C HIS A 149 1.20 -1.62 -1.54
N ASN A 150 1.94 -1.08 -2.50
CA ASN A 150 2.93 -1.83 -3.26
C ASN A 150 4.25 -2.00 -2.51
N HIS A 151 4.64 -1.02 -1.69
CA HIS A 151 5.85 -1.06 -0.86
C HIS A 151 5.70 -2.05 0.30
N PHE A 152 4.70 -1.83 1.16
CA PHE A 152 4.29 -2.76 2.20
C PHE A 152 3.29 -3.75 1.58
N VAL A 153 3.79 -4.77 0.88
CA VAL A 153 2.90 -5.73 0.22
C VAL A 153 2.24 -6.67 1.23
N VAL A 154 0.93 -6.89 1.06
CA VAL A 154 0.18 -7.90 1.80
C VAL A 154 -0.66 -8.71 0.83
N ALA A 155 -0.54 -10.05 0.87
CA ALA A 155 -1.44 -10.91 0.12
C ALA A 155 -2.86 -10.88 0.71
N SER A 156 -3.86 -11.34 -0.05
CA SER A 156 -5.23 -11.38 0.44
C SER A 156 -5.36 -12.21 1.74
N THR A 157 -5.74 -11.55 2.84
CA THR A 157 -6.02 -12.13 4.16
C THR A 157 -7.26 -13.02 4.22
N ASN A 158 -8.04 -13.06 3.13
CA ASN A 158 -9.31 -13.78 3.06
C ASN A 158 -10.39 -13.25 4.02
N VAL A 159 -10.14 -12.09 4.66
CA VAL A 159 -11.05 -11.38 5.56
C VAL A 159 -11.16 -9.93 5.09
N PRO A 160 -12.24 -9.54 4.39
CA PRO A 160 -12.37 -8.21 3.80
C PRO A 160 -12.24 -7.05 4.80
N ASN A 161 -12.65 -7.24 6.06
CA ASN A 161 -12.52 -6.23 7.12
C ASN A 161 -11.05 -5.88 7.41
N ARG A 162 -10.15 -6.87 7.38
CA ARG A 162 -8.70 -6.63 7.50
C ARG A 162 -8.17 -5.81 6.33
N GLN A 163 -8.64 -6.12 5.12
CA GLN A 163 -8.21 -5.42 3.91
C GLN A 163 -8.67 -3.95 3.92
N TYR A 164 -9.90 -3.69 4.38
CA TYR A 164 -10.40 -2.33 4.56
C TYR A 164 -9.56 -1.55 5.58
N ARG A 165 -9.28 -2.13 6.75
CA ARG A 165 -8.45 -1.47 7.78
C ARG A 165 -7.04 -1.19 7.27
N TYR A 166 -6.44 -2.16 6.58
CA TYR A 166 -5.12 -2.02 5.96
C TYR A 166 -5.05 -0.83 4.99
N ILE A 167 -5.94 -0.79 3.98
CA ILE A 167 -5.92 0.29 2.98
C ILE A 167 -6.29 1.65 3.58
N THR A 168 -7.13 1.67 4.62
CA THR A 168 -7.50 2.90 5.33
C THR A 168 -6.33 3.44 6.14
N PHE A 169 -5.59 2.59 6.85
CA PHE A 169 -4.37 2.97 7.57
C PHE A 169 -3.32 3.55 6.62
N LEU A 170 -3.11 2.91 5.45
CA LEU A 170 -2.22 3.44 4.42
C LEU A 170 -2.67 4.79 3.87
N ARG A 171 -3.97 5.00 3.70
CA ARG A 171 -4.55 6.26 3.22
C ARG A 171 -4.38 7.38 4.24
N GLU A 172 -4.66 7.11 5.50
CA GLU A 172 -4.49 8.06 6.60
C GLU A 172 -3.04 8.50 6.75
N ASN A 173 -2.10 7.58 6.55
CA ASN A 173 -0.66 7.83 6.72
C ASN A 173 0.06 8.08 5.38
N ALA A 174 -0.67 8.33 4.30
CA ALA A 174 -0.11 8.38 2.94
C ALA A 174 1.00 9.43 2.77
N LEU A 175 0.88 10.54 3.50
CA LEU A 175 1.83 11.66 3.53
C LEU A 175 2.53 11.81 4.89
N GLY A 176 2.40 10.82 5.75
CA GLY A 176 2.89 10.85 7.12
C GLY A 176 4.37 10.47 7.27
N ASN A 177 4.79 10.28 8.52
CA ASN A 177 6.14 9.87 8.84
C ASN A 177 6.35 8.39 8.52
N PHE A 178 7.41 8.07 7.76
CA PHE A 178 7.73 6.69 7.38
C PHE A 178 7.96 5.74 8.57
N LYS A 179 8.59 6.22 9.65
CA LYS A 179 8.84 5.41 10.86
C LYS A 179 7.53 5.04 11.55
N ASP A 180 6.58 5.96 11.63
CA ASP A 180 5.27 5.71 12.24
C ASP A 180 4.43 4.78 11.36
N LEU A 181 4.48 4.98 10.03
CA LEU A 181 3.88 4.07 9.06
C LEU A 181 4.43 2.64 9.21
N ALA A 182 5.76 2.46 9.23
CA ALA A 182 6.40 1.15 9.36
C ALA A 182 6.04 0.46 10.68
N LYS A 183 6.00 1.21 11.79
CA LYS A 183 5.55 0.69 13.10
C LYS A 183 4.10 0.24 13.08
N GLY A 184 3.19 1.04 12.49
CA GLY A 184 1.78 0.68 12.40
C GLY A 184 1.55 -0.55 11.52
N ILE A 185 2.27 -0.66 10.40
CA ILE A 185 2.24 -1.85 9.54
C ILE A 185 2.77 -3.10 10.24
N THR A 186 3.81 -2.96 11.05
CA THR A 186 4.41 -4.08 11.82
C THR A 186 3.38 -4.83 12.65
N VAL A 187 2.39 -4.11 13.17
CA VAL A 187 1.37 -4.67 14.05
C VAL A 187 -0.01 -4.72 13.39
N ASP A 188 -0.12 -4.42 12.10
CA ASP A 188 -1.39 -4.48 11.39
C ASP A 188 -1.89 -5.94 11.24
N SER A 189 -3.20 -6.13 11.31
CA SER A 189 -3.81 -7.47 11.29
C SER A 189 -3.62 -8.21 9.96
N ALA A 190 -3.52 -7.49 8.85
CA ALA A 190 -3.27 -8.07 7.55
C ALA A 190 -1.80 -8.49 7.43
N MET A 191 -0.89 -7.62 7.87
CA MET A 191 0.56 -7.91 7.87
C MET A 191 0.93 -9.07 8.80
N LEU A 192 0.43 -9.05 10.04
CA LEU A 192 0.65 -10.11 11.04
C LEU A 192 0.15 -11.48 10.55
N GLN A 193 -0.94 -11.51 9.77
CA GLN A 193 -1.41 -12.76 9.16
C GLN A 193 -0.52 -13.17 7.98
N TYR A 194 -0.12 -12.23 7.14
CA TYR A 194 0.60 -12.52 5.90
C TYR A 194 2.01 -13.06 6.14
N LEU A 195 2.75 -12.47 7.07
CA LEU A 195 4.14 -12.83 7.35
C LEU A 195 4.31 -13.60 8.67
N ASN A 196 3.26 -14.31 9.10
CA ASN A 196 3.26 -15.22 10.25
C ASN A 196 3.59 -14.55 11.60
N GLY A 197 3.33 -13.24 11.74
CA GLY A 197 3.50 -12.52 13.00
C GLY A 197 2.66 -13.09 14.15
N THR A 198 1.47 -13.64 13.86
CA THR A 198 0.64 -14.32 14.87
C THR A 198 1.19 -15.67 15.33
N GLN A 199 2.17 -16.21 14.61
CA GLN A 199 2.89 -17.45 14.95
C GLN A 199 4.26 -17.15 15.57
N ASN A 200 4.65 -15.87 15.67
CA ASN A 200 5.92 -15.46 16.26
C ASN A 200 5.80 -15.42 17.79
N SER A 201 6.44 -16.37 18.48
CA SER A 201 6.34 -16.52 19.93
C SER A 201 7.71 -16.61 20.59
N LYS A 202 7.78 -16.27 21.88
CA LYS A 202 9.02 -16.35 22.67
C LYS A 202 9.72 -17.70 22.58
N ASN A 203 8.95 -18.79 22.50
CA ASN A 203 9.48 -20.16 22.45
C ASN A 203 9.79 -20.65 21.02
N ALA A 204 9.26 -19.95 20.01
CA ALA A 204 9.49 -20.25 18.61
C ALA A 204 9.48 -18.92 17.82
N PRO A 205 10.58 -18.14 17.86
CA PRO A 205 10.70 -16.93 17.08
C PRO A 205 10.60 -17.24 15.58
N ASN A 206 9.88 -16.40 14.84
CA ASN A 206 9.66 -16.54 13.40
C ASN A 206 10.30 -15.36 12.67
N GLU A 207 11.33 -15.65 11.89
CA GLU A 207 12.15 -14.66 11.19
C GLU A 207 11.51 -14.09 9.92
N ASN A 208 10.38 -14.63 9.48
CA ASN A 208 9.82 -14.25 8.18
C ASN A 208 9.53 -12.74 8.12
N TYR A 209 8.81 -12.19 9.10
CA TYR A 209 8.54 -10.75 9.11
C TYR A 209 9.78 -9.90 9.40
N SER A 210 10.69 -10.34 10.28
CA SER A 210 11.90 -9.56 10.58
C SER A 210 12.82 -9.46 9.36
N ARG A 211 12.97 -10.55 8.61
CA ARG A 211 13.72 -10.56 7.36
C ARG A 211 13.11 -9.63 6.34
N GLU A 212 11.80 -9.73 6.08
CA GLU A 212 11.11 -8.86 5.12
C GLU A 212 11.14 -7.38 5.54
N LEU A 213 11.05 -7.10 6.85
CA LEU A 213 11.11 -5.74 7.38
C LEU A 213 12.46 -5.08 7.06
N LEU A 214 13.57 -5.81 7.27
CA LEU A 214 14.91 -5.31 6.96
C LEU A 214 15.14 -5.28 5.44
N GLU A 215 14.85 -6.40 4.77
CA GLU A 215 15.20 -6.68 3.37
C GLU A 215 14.38 -5.88 2.36
N LEU A 216 13.06 -5.87 2.49
CA LEU A 216 12.16 -5.31 1.46
C LEU A 216 11.53 -3.98 1.90
N PHE A 217 11.24 -3.82 3.19
CA PHE A 217 10.41 -2.71 3.63
C PHE A 217 11.19 -1.50 4.16
N THR A 218 12.43 -1.65 4.62
CA THR A 218 13.16 -0.53 5.25
C THR A 218 14.54 -0.27 4.66
N ILE A 219 15.55 -1.01 5.10
CA ILE A 219 16.96 -0.68 4.88
C ILE A 219 17.54 -1.32 3.61
N GLY A 220 16.92 -2.39 3.10
CA GLY A 220 17.43 -3.13 1.96
C GLY A 220 18.65 -3.98 2.35
N LYS A 221 19.01 -4.94 1.48
CA LYS A 221 20.18 -5.81 1.67
C LYS A 221 21.50 -5.04 1.74
N GLY A 222 21.79 -4.26 0.70
CA GLY A 222 23.18 -3.91 0.40
C GLY A 222 23.94 -5.09 -0.21
N GLU A 223 25.27 -5.04 -0.18
CA GLU A 223 26.11 -6.10 -0.77
C GLU A 223 26.17 -7.33 0.13
N LEU A 224 26.22 -8.53 -0.47
CA LEU A 224 26.36 -9.78 0.26
C LEU A 224 27.81 -9.90 0.77
N VAL A 225 27.98 -10.02 2.09
CA VAL A 225 29.31 -10.12 2.75
C VAL A 225 29.55 -11.47 3.42
N GLY A 226 28.50 -12.26 3.61
CA GLY A 226 28.56 -13.63 4.12
C GLY A 226 27.26 -14.39 3.84
N PRO A 227 27.19 -15.70 4.11
CA PRO A 227 25.94 -16.45 3.96
C PRO A 227 24.84 -15.92 4.88
N GLY A 228 23.89 -15.15 4.33
CA GLY A 228 22.82 -14.49 5.09
C GLY A 228 23.16 -13.08 5.57
N ASP A 229 24.43 -12.69 5.53
CA ASP A 229 24.92 -11.40 5.99
C ASP A 229 25.11 -10.42 4.83
N TYR A 230 24.59 -9.20 5.01
CA TYR A 230 24.72 -8.10 4.07
C TYR A 230 25.28 -6.85 4.74
N THR A 231 25.74 -5.89 3.94
CA THR A 231 26.32 -4.64 4.47
C THR A 231 25.36 -3.82 5.33
N ASN A 232 24.05 -3.97 5.13
CA ASN A 232 23.04 -3.20 5.87
C ASN A 232 22.49 -3.94 7.09
N TYR A 233 22.53 -5.28 7.11
CA TYR A 233 22.10 -6.12 8.23
C TYR A 233 22.70 -7.53 8.14
N THR A 234 22.82 -8.18 9.28
CA THR A 234 23.31 -9.56 9.43
C THR A 234 22.17 -10.53 9.73
N GLU A 235 22.46 -11.83 9.65
CA GLU A 235 21.54 -12.88 10.09
C GLU A 235 21.21 -12.75 11.58
N ASP A 236 22.19 -12.35 12.41
CA ASP A 236 21.97 -12.11 13.84
C ASP A 236 20.95 -10.98 14.08
N ASP A 237 20.97 -9.91 13.27
CA ASP A 237 19.96 -8.84 13.34
C ASP A 237 18.55 -9.37 13.03
N VAL A 238 18.42 -10.28 12.05
CA VAL A 238 17.14 -10.90 11.69
C VAL A 238 16.59 -11.72 12.86
N VAL A 239 17.46 -12.48 13.53
CA VAL A 239 17.11 -13.33 14.67
C VAL A 239 16.72 -12.49 15.89
N GLU A 240 17.49 -11.46 16.22
CA GLU A 240 17.18 -10.58 17.37
C GLU A 240 15.89 -9.77 17.13
N LEU A 241 15.68 -9.30 15.91
CA LEU A 241 14.44 -8.63 15.55
C LEU A 241 13.25 -9.59 15.59
N ALA A 242 13.41 -10.85 15.17
CA ALA A 242 12.37 -11.87 15.30
C ALA A 242 11.94 -12.04 16.76
N ARG A 243 12.89 -12.08 17.70
CA ARG A 243 12.64 -12.15 19.15
C ARG A 243 11.89 -10.92 19.66
N ALA A 244 12.34 -9.72 19.25
CA ALA A 244 11.71 -8.46 19.64
C ALA A 244 10.25 -8.33 19.15
N LEU A 245 9.91 -8.98 18.04
CA LEU A 245 8.58 -8.95 17.43
C LEU A 245 7.66 -10.10 17.89
N THR A 246 8.07 -10.89 18.89
CA THR A 246 7.23 -11.97 19.44
C THR A 246 6.02 -11.40 20.20
N GLY A 247 4.91 -12.15 20.27
CA GLY A 247 3.83 -11.88 21.22
C GLY A 247 2.62 -11.13 20.68
N TRP A 248 2.55 -10.85 19.37
CA TRP A 248 1.38 -10.27 18.71
C TRP A 248 0.33 -11.33 18.34
N TYR A 249 -0.93 -11.08 18.68
CA TYR A 249 -2.05 -11.96 18.34
C TYR A 249 -3.20 -11.18 17.72
N ILE A 250 -3.91 -11.83 16.81
CA ILE A 250 -5.18 -11.35 16.26
C ILE A 250 -6.29 -12.21 16.86
N THR A 251 -7.32 -11.55 17.39
CA THR A 251 -8.53 -12.23 17.86
C THR A 251 -9.78 -11.53 17.34
N VAL A 252 -10.86 -12.28 17.31
CA VAL A 252 -12.20 -11.78 17.02
C VAL A 252 -12.99 -11.98 18.30
N PHE A 253 -13.28 -10.90 19.02
CA PHE A 253 -14.07 -11.00 20.25
C PHE A 253 -15.55 -10.82 19.99
N LYS A 254 -16.34 -11.38 20.91
CA LYS A 254 -17.79 -11.32 20.92
C LYS A 254 -18.33 -10.46 22.09
N VAL A 255 -18.13 -9.13 22.16
CA VAL A 255 -18.90 -8.29 23.12
C VAL A 255 -19.15 -6.84 22.61
N LYS A 256 -20.43 -6.44 22.50
CA LYS A 256 -20.96 -5.06 22.28
C LYS A 256 -20.27 -4.23 21.17
N GLY A 257 -20.25 -4.75 19.95
CA GLY A 257 -19.58 -4.14 18.80
C GLY A 257 -18.31 -4.94 18.49
N TYR A 258 -18.29 -5.56 17.32
CA TYR A 258 -17.43 -6.71 17.10
C TYR A 258 -16.29 -6.39 16.11
N GLY A 259 -15.21 -5.81 16.64
CA GLY A 259 -14.00 -5.49 15.86
C GLY A 259 -12.96 -6.61 15.82
N ILE A 260 -12.10 -6.59 14.80
CA ILE A 260 -10.80 -7.29 14.85
C ILE A 260 -9.96 -6.58 15.93
N LEU A 261 -9.50 -7.34 16.92
CA LEU A 261 -8.61 -6.81 17.96
C LEU A 261 -7.23 -7.42 17.81
N ILE A 262 -6.24 -6.53 17.82
CA ILE A 262 -4.82 -6.85 17.81
C ILE A 262 -4.32 -6.57 19.21
N TYR A 263 -3.67 -7.53 19.85
CA TYR A 263 -3.18 -7.35 21.20
C TYR A 263 -1.85 -8.06 21.43
N PHE A 264 -1.08 -7.52 22.38
CA PHE A 264 0.18 -8.07 22.84
C PHE A 264 -0.05 -9.01 24.03
N ARG A 265 0.52 -10.22 23.98
CA ARG A 265 0.20 -11.34 24.89
C ARG A 265 0.54 -11.08 26.35
N GLU A 266 1.69 -10.47 26.64
CA GLU A 266 2.18 -10.36 28.03
C GLU A 266 1.37 -9.36 28.87
N ASN A 267 0.73 -8.35 28.25
CA ASN A 267 0.01 -7.31 28.99
C ASN A 267 -1.44 -7.05 28.53
N ARG A 268 -1.98 -7.82 27.56
CA ARG A 268 -3.24 -7.50 26.86
C ARG A 268 -3.33 -6.01 26.47
N GLN A 269 -2.19 -5.37 26.20
CA GLN A 269 -2.21 -4.05 25.58
C GLN A 269 -2.81 -4.27 24.21
N VAL A 270 -4.05 -3.82 24.09
CA VAL A 270 -4.75 -3.81 22.83
C VAL A 270 -4.09 -2.69 22.04
N ALA A 271 -3.60 -3.00 20.84
CA ALA A 271 -3.40 -1.98 19.83
C ALA A 271 -4.80 -1.54 19.39
N ILE A 272 -5.49 -0.81 20.29
CA ILE A 272 -6.67 -0.06 19.93
C ILE A 272 -6.06 1.01 19.05
N TYR A 273 -6.19 0.86 17.74
CA TYR A 273 -6.32 2.05 16.91
C TYR A 273 -7.40 2.86 17.60
N ALA A 274 -6.99 3.91 18.32
CA ALA A 274 -7.91 4.86 18.88
C ALA A 274 -8.78 5.31 17.71
N LEU A 275 -10.04 4.88 17.75
CA LEU A 275 -11.08 5.22 16.79
C LEU A 275 -11.26 6.74 16.76
#